data_AF-A0A9W6G6Q3-F1
#
_entry.id   AF-A0A9W6G6Q3-F1
#
_cell.length_a   1.000
_cell.length_b   1.000
_cell.length_c   1.000
_cell.angle_alpha   90.00
_cell.angle_beta   90.00
_cell.angle_gamma   90.00
#
_symmetry.space_group_name_H-M   'P 1'
#
loop_
_entity.id
_entity.type
_entity.pdbx_description
1 polymer ?
#
loop_
_entity_poly.entity_id
_entity_poly.type
_entity_poly.pdbx_seq_one_letter_code
_entity_poly.pdbx_strand_id
1 'polypeptide(L)'
;MIEISRRDDTAASPDWTKLGEFYIGIGRGDRVRFTVFRSNPDPTLHRLTADELTKAGPRLIAVLTEPPTKAEEWHPAWRRDPMRPTVESQSRDIIHEATVGQ
;
A
#
# COMPACT_ATOMS: atom_id res chain seq x y z
N MET A 1 11.37 12.48 -11.06
CA MET A 1 10.20 12.10 -11.90
C MET A 1 10.06 10.61 -11.74
N ILE A 2 9.12 10.14 -10.91
CA ILE A 2 9.00 8.70 -10.59
C ILE A 2 7.91 8.16 -11.51
N GLU A 3 8.32 7.34 -12.48
CA GLU A 3 7.46 6.74 -13.49
C GLU A 3 6.63 5.61 -12.86
N ILE A 4 5.41 5.93 -12.44
CA ILE A 4 4.38 4.99 -11.98
C ILE A 4 3.73 4.30 -13.18
N SER A 5 4.47 3.47 -13.92
CA SER A 5 3.89 2.60 -14.95
C SER A 5 4.80 1.42 -15.31
N ARG A 6 4.75 0.35 -14.50
CA ARG A 6 4.85 -1.05 -14.93
C ARG A 6 4.65 -1.94 -13.70
N ARG A 7 4.16 -3.16 -13.92
CA ARG A 7 3.87 -4.20 -12.93
C ARG A 7 4.86 -4.13 -11.74
N ASP A 8 4.32 -3.97 -10.54
CA ASP A 8 5.07 -3.81 -9.29
C ASP A 8 5.74 -5.16 -8.95
N ASP A 9 6.89 -5.47 -9.57
CA ASP A 9 7.81 -6.57 -9.18
C ASP A 9 8.54 -6.25 -7.84
N THR A 10 8.08 -5.21 -7.18
CA THR A 10 8.76 -4.45 -6.14
C THR A 10 8.70 -5.15 -4.78
N ALA A 11 8.02 -6.30 -4.69
CA ALA A 11 8.20 -7.27 -3.61
C ALA A 11 9.66 -7.79 -3.55
N ALA A 12 10.41 -7.71 -4.67
CA ALA A 12 11.82 -8.08 -4.75
C ALA A 12 12.80 -6.88 -4.67
N SER A 13 12.32 -5.63 -4.53
CA SER A 13 13.22 -4.47 -4.46
C SER A 13 13.81 -4.30 -3.06
N PRO A 14 15.15 -4.30 -2.91
CA PRO A 14 15.82 -4.15 -1.60
C PRO A 14 15.57 -2.78 -0.95
N ASP A 15 15.03 -1.82 -1.70
CA ASP A 15 14.77 -0.45 -1.26
C ASP A 15 13.48 -0.29 -0.44
N TRP A 16 12.72 -1.36 -0.21
CA TRP A 16 11.45 -1.29 0.49
C TRP A 16 11.31 -2.36 1.56
N THR A 17 11.14 -1.92 2.79
CA THR A 17 10.87 -2.81 3.93
C THR A 17 9.37 -2.95 4.12
N LYS A 18 8.88 -4.19 4.16
CA LYS A 18 7.48 -4.48 4.50
C LYS A 18 7.24 -4.14 5.98
N LEU A 19 6.26 -3.28 6.23
CA LEU A 19 5.82 -2.95 7.60
C LEU A 19 4.73 -3.91 8.07
N GLY A 20 3.77 -4.21 7.20
CA GLY A 20 2.62 -5.05 7.55
C GLY A 20 1.75 -5.40 6.35
N GLU A 21 0.79 -6.29 6.56
CA GLU A 21 -0.24 -6.63 5.58
C GLU A 21 -1.59 -6.84 6.27
N PHE A 22 -2.67 -6.58 5.55
CA PHE A 22 -4.04 -6.82 6.00
C PHE A 22 -4.92 -7.27 4.84
N TYR A 23 -6.06 -7.88 5.15
CA TYR A 23 -6.99 -8.40 4.16
C TYR A 23 -8.34 -7.71 4.28
N ILE A 24 -8.93 -7.30 3.16
CA ILE A 24 -10.32 -6.83 3.13
C ILE A 24 -11.12 -7.76 2.23
N GLY A 25 -12.22 -8.30 2.78
CA GLY A 25 -13.20 -9.07 2.02
C GLY A 25 -14.02 -8.15 1.13
N ILE A 26 -14.09 -8.46 -0.16
CA ILE A 26 -14.82 -7.66 -1.16
C ILE A 26 -16.14 -8.32 -1.60
N GLY A 27 -16.53 -9.40 -0.90
CA GLY A 27 -17.75 -10.17 -1.17
C GLY A 27 -17.49 -11.42 -2.02
N ARG A 28 -18.46 -12.34 -2.05
CA ARG A 28 -18.39 -13.63 -2.78
C ARG A 28 -17.18 -14.53 -2.43
N GLY A 29 -16.61 -14.37 -1.24
CA GLY A 29 -15.43 -15.14 -0.82
C GLY A 29 -14.11 -14.60 -1.35
N ASP A 30 -14.13 -13.53 -2.14
CA ASP A 30 -12.94 -12.82 -2.59
C ASP A 30 -12.40 -11.89 -1.51
N ARG A 31 -11.07 -11.81 -1.43
CA ARG A 31 -10.35 -10.93 -0.51
C ARG A 31 -9.17 -10.30 -1.22
N VAL A 32 -8.93 -9.04 -0.90
CA VAL A 32 -7.78 -8.28 -1.39
C VAL A 32 -6.77 -8.19 -0.26
N ARG A 33 -5.53 -8.60 -0.54
CA ARG A 33 -4.40 -8.43 0.37
C ARG A 33 -3.77 -7.06 0.13
N PHE A 34 -3.77 -6.23 1.15
CA PHE A 34 -3.08 -4.96 1.16
C PHE A 34 -1.75 -5.11 1.88
N THR A 35 -0.67 -4.56 1.32
CA THR A 35 0.65 -4.62 1.94
C THR A 35 1.25 -3.22 2.00
N VAL A 36 1.68 -2.82 3.20
CA VAL A 36 2.31 -1.54 3.46
C VAL A 36 3.82 -1.74 3.49
N PHE A 37 4.54 -0.88 2.77
CA PHE A 37 5.99 -0.85 2.78
C PHE A 37 6.48 0.55 3.09
N ARG A 38 7.65 0.62 3.73
CA ARG A 38 8.44 1.84 3.95
C ARG A 38 9.66 1.83 3.05
N SER A 39 10.01 2.97 2.48
CA SER A 39 11.24 3.09 1.72
C SER A 39 12.45 3.08 2.68
N ASN A 40 13.47 2.30 2.33
CA ASN A 40 14.76 2.28 3.02
C ASN A 40 15.58 3.56 2.80
N PRO A 41 15.68 4.12 1.57
CA PRO A 41 16.35 5.41 1.36
C PRO A 41 15.58 6.61 1.91
N ASP A 42 14.25 6.52 2.06
CA ASP A 42 13.42 7.59 2.58
C ASP A 42 12.34 7.06 3.55
N PRO A 43 12.56 7.11 4.87
CA PRO A 43 11.63 6.53 5.84
C PRO A 43 10.30 7.30 5.94
N THR A 44 10.19 8.48 5.34
CA THR A 44 8.93 9.23 5.27
C THR A 44 8.02 8.68 4.17
N LEU A 45 8.59 8.00 3.18
CA LEU A 45 7.88 7.48 2.03
C LEU A 45 7.37 6.07 2.29
N HIS A 46 6.07 5.92 2.13
CA HIS A 46 5.36 4.66 2.29
C HIS A 46 4.61 4.34 1.00
N ARG A 47 4.51 3.06 0.67
CA ARG A 47 3.69 2.60 -0.44
C ARG A 47 2.73 1.54 0.03
N LEU A 48 1.60 1.51 -0.64
CA LEU A 48 0.54 0.56 -0.41
C LEU A 48 0.28 -0.20 -1.70
N THR A 49 0.43 -1.52 -1.63
CA THR A 49 0.05 -2.41 -2.73
C THR A 49 -1.22 -3.16 -2.38
N ALA A 50 -1.99 -3.48 -3.41
CA ALA A 50 -3.14 -4.36 -3.33
C ALA A 50 -2.91 -5.57 -4.22
N ASP A 51 -3.14 -6.75 -3.69
CA ASP A 51 -3.08 -8.02 -4.41
C ASP A 51 -4.44 -8.69 -4.28
N GLU A 52 -5.11 -8.86 -5.42
CA GLU A 52 -6.41 -9.53 -5.48
C GLU A 52 -6.27 -11.06 -5.35
N LEU A 53 -5.08 -11.57 -4.98
CA LEU A 53 -4.71 -12.99 -4.95
C LEU A 53 -4.99 -13.70 -6.30
N THR A 54 -4.98 -12.92 -7.38
CA THR A 54 -5.14 -13.40 -8.75
C THR A 54 -3.76 -13.58 -9.40
N LYS A 55 -3.73 -14.14 -10.62
CA LYS A 55 -2.48 -14.25 -11.39
C LYS A 55 -1.85 -12.91 -11.80
N ALA A 56 -2.53 -11.78 -11.55
CA ALA A 56 -2.01 -10.44 -11.88
C ALA A 56 -0.91 -9.97 -10.91
N GLY A 57 -0.89 -10.51 -9.68
CA GLY A 57 0.05 -10.11 -8.64
C GLY A 57 -0.28 -8.76 -8.00
N PRO A 58 0.58 -8.32 -7.05
CA PRO A 58 0.38 -7.07 -6.32
C PRO A 58 0.50 -5.87 -7.26
N ARG A 59 -0.34 -4.86 -7.02
CA ARG A 59 -0.34 -3.60 -7.76
C ARG A 59 -0.20 -2.45 -6.78
N LEU A 60 0.60 -1.45 -7.12
CA LEU A 60 0.67 -0.21 -6.36
C LEU A 60 -0.67 0.52 -6.44
N ILE A 61 -1.26 0.85 -5.29
CA ILE A 61 -2.53 1.57 -5.20
C ILE A 61 -2.40 2.93 -4.52
N ALA A 62 -1.40 3.15 -3.68
CA ALA A 62 -1.17 4.46 -3.08
C ALA A 62 0.29 4.64 -2.67
N VAL A 63 0.71 5.89 -2.63
CA VAL A 63 1.95 6.33 -2.00
C VAL A 63 1.58 7.33 -0.92
N LEU A 64 1.98 7.03 0.32
CA LEU A 64 1.68 7.81 1.52
C LEU A 64 2.99 8.46 2.01
N THR A 65 2.89 9.61 2.64
CA THR A 65 4.04 10.29 3.26
C THR A 65 3.78 10.57 4.73
N GLU A 66 4.81 10.42 5.57
CA GLU A 66 4.76 10.75 7.00
C GLU A 66 5.84 11.77 7.37
N PRO A 67 5.49 13.00 7.81
CA PRO A 67 4.13 13.52 7.95
C PRO A 67 3.44 13.70 6.57
N PRO A 68 2.09 13.77 6.53
CA PRO A 68 1.34 13.94 5.28
C PRO A 68 1.60 15.33 4.70
N THR A 69 2.71 15.47 3.99
CA THR A 69 3.20 16.74 3.45
C THR A 69 2.70 17.01 2.02
N LYS A 70 2.13 16.00 1.36
CA LYS A 70 1.65 16.09 -0.02
C LYS A 70 0.32 15.37 -0.21
N ALA A 71 -0.40 15.79 -1.24
CA ALA A 71 -1.58 15.09 -1.72
C ALA A 71 -1.18 13.67 -2.13
N GLU A 72 -1.76 12.68 -1.46
CA GLU A 72 -1.48 11.27 -1.69
C GLU A 72 -2.07 10.84 -3.03
N GLU A 73 -1.23 10.25 -3.90
CA GLU A 73 -1.68 9.73 -5.18
C GLU A 73 -2.35 8.37 -4.95
N TRP A 74 -3.69 8.38 -4.95
CA TRP A 74 -4.51 7.19 -4.80
C TRP A 74 -4.96 6.68 -6.16
N HIS A 75 -4.58 5.45 -6.48
CA HIS A 75 -5.14 4.66 -7.55
C HIS A 75 -6.22 3.74 -6.98
N PRO A 76 -7.36 3.59 -7.67
CA PRO A 76 -8.41 2.68 -7.20
C PRO A 76 -7.82 1.27 -7.07
N ALA A 77 -8.05 0.60 -5.93
CA ALA A 77 -7.70 -0.81 -5.73
C ALA A 77 -8.70 -1.73 -6.45
N TRP A 78 -9.90 -1.22 -6.74
CA TRP A 78 -10.90 -1.88 -7.59
C TRP A 78 -11.70 -0.86 -8.42
N ARG A 79 -12.32 -1.32 -9.51
CA ARG A 79 -13.13 -0.53 -10.47
C ARG A 79 -14.36 0.22 -9.86
N ARG A 80 -14.64 0.07 -8.56
CA ARG A 80 -15.76 0.65 -7.80
C ARG A 80 -15.39 0.71 -6.32
N ASP A 81 -14.46 1.59 -5.94
CA ASP A 81 -13.80 1.55 -4.62
C ASP A 81 -14.45 2.51 -3.59
N PRO A 82 -15.37 2.04 -2.71
CA PRO A 82 -15.76 2.76 -1.51
C PRO A 82 -14.81 2.49 -0.33
N MET A 83 -13.73 1.73 -0.52
CA MET A 83 -12.90 1.17 0.57
C MET A 83 -11.70 2.05 0.93
N ARG A 84 -11.40 3.08 0.11
CA ARG A 84 -10.37 4.09 0.38
C ARG A 84 -10.28 4.52 1.86
N PRO A 85 -11.34 5.00 2.54
CA PRO A 85 -11.20 5.48 3.92
C PRO A 85 -10.74 4.39 4.89
N THR A 86 -11.25 3.16 4.76
CA THR A 86 -10.84 2.03 5.60
C THR A 86 -9.40 1.62 5.32
N VAL A 87 -9.04 1.53 4.03
CA VAL A 87 -7.70 1.16 3.58
C VAL A 87 -6.66 2.19 4.02
N GLU A 88 -6.97 3.48 3.88
CA GLU A 88 -6.13 4.59 4.34
C GLU A 88 -5.94 4.55 5.86
N SER A 89 -7.02 4.40 6.62
CA SER A 89 -6.95 4.32 8.09
C SER A 89 -6.09 3.15 8.56
N GLN A 90 -6.29 1.95 8.02
CA GLN A 90 -5.52 0.76 8.40
C GLN A 90 -4.05 0.88 7.97
N SER A 91 -3.78 1.49 6.81
CA SER A 91 -2.41 1.70 6.36
C SER A 91 -1.68 2.68 7.25
N ARG A 92 -2.34 3.78 7.65
CA ARG A 92 -1.79 4.77 8.58
C ARG A 92 -1.54 4.19 9.97
N ASP A 93 -2.42 3.32 10.45
CA ASP A 93 -2.25 2.61 11.72
C ASP A 93 -0.97 1.77 11.70
N ILE A 94 -0.77 0.95 10.66
CA ILE A 94 0.45 0.15 10.47
C ILE A 94 1.71 1.03 10.38
N ILE A 95 1.63 2.16 9.69
CA ILE A 95 2.75 3.11 9.59
C ILE A 95 3.06 3.68 10.98
N HIS A 96 2.04 4.12 11.70
CA HIS A 96 2.19 4.71 13.03
C HIS A 96 2.77 3.70 14.03
N GLU A 97 2.25 2.47 14.07
CA GLU A 97 2.78 1.40 14.91
C GLU A 97 4.24 1.10 14.58
N ALA A 98 4.61 1.09 13.30
CA ALA A 98 6.00 0.87 12.87
C ALA A 98 6.94 2.04 13.21
N THR A 99 6.41 3.27 13.30
CA THR A 99 7.17 4.46 13.69
C THR A 99 7.32 4.57 15.21
N VAL A 100 6.29 4.23 15.99
CA VAL A 100 6.28 4.34 17.47
C VAL A 100 6.88 3.12 18.16
N GLY A 101 6.87 1.94 17.52
CA GLY A 101 7.40 0.69 18.06
C GLY A 101 8.93 0.53 17.99
N GLN A 102 9.70 1.59 17.67
CA GLN A 102 11.17 1.60 17.67
C GLN A 102 11.78 2.28 18.90
#